data_AF-A0A434CIY7-F1
#
_entry.id   AF-A0A434CIY7-F1
#
_cell.length_a   1.000
_cell.length_b   1.000
_cell.length_c   1.000
_cell.angle_alpha   90.00
_cell.angle_beta   90.00
_cell.angle_gamma   90.00
#
_symmetry.space_group_name_H-M   'P 1'
#
loop_
_entity.id
_entity.type
_entity.pdbx_description
1 polymer ?
#
loop_
_entity_poly.entity_id
_entity_poly.type
_entity_poly.pdbx_seq_one_letter_code
_entity_poly.pdbx_strand_id
1 'polypeptide(L)'
;DYILLASALAKGGKCVVEPTTGYVYHIRTGSISRVLELHHVEAMRKADLVFARTHSMDAKAEAAFARRTRSLRKAASFLSLVQHIKARSPLKAVWTALSDPAAVRHMGMPIAVRLRRVAAQFAVGAGEVKGAGR
;
A
#
# COMPACT_ATOMS: atom_id res chain seq x y z
N ASP A 1 -13.73 7.73 -3.69
CA ASP A 1 -14.36 8.25 -2.45
C ASP A 1 -14.02 9.71 -2.18
N TYR A 2 -12.74 10.05 -1.94
CA TYR A 2 -12.36 11.43 -1.61
C TYR A 2 -12.92 12.50 -2.59
N ILE A 3 -12.71 12.32 -3.90
CA ILE A 3 -13.13 13.32 -4.90
C ILE A 3 -14.66 13.45 -4.97
N LEU A 4 -15.39 12.35 -4.77
CA LEU A 4 -16.85 12.37 -4.70
C LEU A 4 -17.30 13.27 -3.54
N LEU A 5 -16.77 13.03 -2.34
CA LEU A 5 -17.14 13.81 -1.15
C LEU A 5 -16.69 15.27 -1.27
N ALA A 6 -15.45 15.51 -1.72
CA ALA A 6 -14.92 16.85 -1.92
C ALA A 6 -15.75 17.65 -2.94
N SER A 7 -16.18 17.02 -4.04
CA SER A 7 -17.05 17.66 -5.04
C SER A 7 -18.45 17.94 -4.51
N ALA A 8 -19.01 17.04 -3.69
CA ALA A 8 -20.30 17.28 -3.04
C ALA A 8 -20.23 18.49 -2.10
N LEU A 9 -19.17 18.56 -1.27
CA LEU A 9 -18.92 19.71 -0.38
C LEU A 9 -18.73 21.02 -1.17
N ALA A 10 -17.94 20.98 -2.25
CA ALA A 10 -17.69 22.15 -3.09
C ALA A 10 -18.96 22.68 -3.79
N LYS A 11 -19.98 21.84 -3.97
CA LYS A 11 -21.30 22.21 -4.51
C LYS A 11 -22.31 22.63 -3.43
N GLY A 12 -21.87 22.87 -2.20
CA GLY A 12 -22.72 23.28 -1.09
C GLY A 12 -23.32 22.13 -0.28
N GLY A 13 -22.89 20.90 -0.53
CA GLY A 13 -23.25 19.75 0.29
C GLY A 13 -22.76 19.91 1.73
N LYS A 14 -23.51 19.37 2.68
CA LYS A 14 -23.14 19.34 4.10
C LYS A 14 -22.64 17.94 4.45
N CYS A 15 -21.51 17.85 5.14
CA CYS A 15 -21.02 16.60 5.70
C CYS A 15 -21.26 16.62 7.21
N VAL A 16 -22.03 15.63 7.69
CA VAL A 16 -22.24 15.37 9.11
C VAL A 16 -21.53 14.06 9.45
N VAL A 17 -20.89 14.02 10.60
CA VAL A 17 -20.22 12.80 11.09
C VAL A 17 -21.19 12.09 12.04
N GLU A 18 -21.57 10.87 11.67
CA GLU A 18 -22.34 9.98 12.53
C GLU A 18 -21.41 9.34 13.56
N PRO A 19 -21.62 9.54 14.88
CA PRO A 19 -20.75 8.98 15.92
C PRO A 19 -20.92 7.47 16.11
N THR A 20 -21.90 6.84 15.48
CA THR A 20 -22.14 5.40 15.56
C THR A 20 -21.53 4.64 14.38
N THR A 21 -21.25 3.35 14.60
CA THR A 21 -20.72 2.47 13.54
C THR A 21 -21.85 2.02 12.63
N GLY A 22 -21.89 2.57 11.41
CA GLY A 22 -22.91 2.23 10.40
C GLY A 22 -22.44 1.31 9.27
N TYR A 23 -21.17 0.92 9.24
CA TYR A 23 -20.59 0.20 8.10
C TYR A 23 -19.60 -0.88 8.53
N VAL A 24 -19.79 -2.10 8.00
CA VAL A 24 -18.83 -3.19 8.13
C VAL A 24 -17.88 -3.17 6.93
N TYR A 25 -16.61 -2.88 7.20
CA TYR A 25 -15.60 -2.76 6.16
C TYR A 25 -15.06 -4.13 5.73
N HIS A 26 -15.31 -4.52 4.47
CA HIS A 26 -14.77 -5.76 3.90
C HIS A 26 -13.56 -5.48 3.00
N ILE A 27 -12.41 -6.03 3.37
CA ILE A 27 -11.20 -6.03 2.52
C ILE A 27 -11.32 -7.17 1.51
N ARG A 28 -11.21 -6.86 0.22
CA ARG A 28 -11.28 -7.82 -0.87
C ARG A 28 -9.93 -7.95 -1.57
N THR A 29 -9.68 -9.10 -2.18
CA THR A 29 -8.51 -9.28 -3.06
C THR A 29 -8.57 -8.28 -4.20
N GLY A 30 -7.41 -7.69 -4.53
CA GLY A 30 -7.29 -6.62 -5.53
C GLY A 30 -7.76 -5.23 -5.08
N SER A 31 -8.32 -5.04 -3.88
CA SER A 31 -8.72 -3.69 -3.46
C SER A 31 -7.51 -2.80 -3.12
N ILE A 32 -7.66 -1.50 -3.40
CA ILE A 32 -6.68 -0.47 -3.01
C ILE A 32 -6.45 -0.48 -1.49
N SER A 33 -7.49 -0.83 -0.73
CA SER A 33 -7.46 -0.94 0.72
C SER A 33 -6.62 -2.11 1.24
N ARG A 34 -6.33 -3.09 0.37
CA ARG A 34 -5.38 -4.16 0.66
C ARG A 34 -3.97 -3.77 0.22
N VAL A 35 -3.82 -3.21 -0.98
CA VAL A 35 -2.52 -2.79 -1.52
C VAL A 35 -2.67 -1.45 -2.23
N LEU A 36 -1.94 -0.44 -1.73
CA LEU A 36 -1.76 0.82 -2.43
C LEU A 36 -0.57 0.72 -3.38
N GLU A 37 -0.81 0.97 -4.66
CA GLU A 37 0.19 0.92 -5.71
C GLU A 37 0.46 2.31 -6.27
N LEU A 38 1.59 2.48 -6.94
CA LEU A 38 2.00 3.78 -7.48
C LEU A 38 0.93 4.36 -8.43
N HIS A 39 0.38 3.52 -9.31
CA HIS A 39 -0.64 3.94 -10.27
C HIS A 39 -1.94 4.40 -9.58
N HIS A 40 -2.30 3.82 -8.43
CA HIS A 40 -3.43 4.30 -7.61
C HIS A 40 -3.20 5.74 -7.14
N VAL A 41 -2.00 6.03 -6.63
CA VAL A 41 -1.63 7.37 -6.14
C VAL A 41 -1.57 8.38 -7.28
N GLU A 42 -1.04 8.00 -8.44
CA GLU A 42 -1.00 8.84 -9.63
C GLU A 42 -2.41 9.19 -10.13
N ALA A 43 -3.32 8.22 -10.16
CA ALA A 43 -4.72 8.44 -10.49
C ALA A 43 -5.38 9.41 -9.50
N MET A 44 -5.12 9.26 -8.20
CA MET A 44 -5.61 10.20 -7.17
C MET A 44 -5.08 11.62 -7.39
N ARG A 45 -3.79 11.78 -7.72
CA ARG A 45 -3.19 13.09 -8.00
C ARG A 45 -3.77 13.74 -9.26
N LYS A 46 -4.03 12.95 -10.31
CA LYS A 46 -4.68 13.45 -11.53
C LYS A 46 -6.08 13.95 -11.23
N ALA A 47 -6.85 13.21 -10.44
CA ALA A 47 -8.20 13.61 -10.04
C ALA A 47 -8.19 14.89 -9.17
N ASP A 48 -7.21 15.04 -8.27
CA ASP A 48 -6.99 16.27 -7.50
C ASP A 48 -6.78 17.49 -8.39
N LEU A 49 -5.94 17.37 -9.42
CA LEU A 49 -5.68 18.47 -10.35
C LEU A 49 -6.96 18.91 -11.07
N VAL A 50 -7.80 17.95 -11.48
CA VAL A 50 -9.11 18.25 -12.08
C VAL A 50 -10.01 18.95 -11.08
N PHE A 51 -10.08 18.44 -9.84
CA PHE A 51 -10.90 19.05 -8.79
C PHE A 51 -10.50 20.51 -8.51
N ALA A 52 -9.22 20.78 -8.33
CA ALA A 52 -8.69 22.12 -8.04
C ALA A 52 -8.90 23.12 -9.19
N ARG A 53 -8.97 22.65 -10.44
CA ARG A 53 -9.30 23.50 -11.60
C ARG A 53 -10.79 23.78 -11.72
N THR A 54 -11.63 22.93 -11.15
CA THR A 54 -13.09 22.96 -11.34
C THR A 54 -13.82 23.69 -10.21
N HIS A 55 -13.24 23.73 -9.02
CA HIS A 55 -13.90 24.29 -7.83
C HIS A 55 -13.01 25.30 -7.11
N SER A 56 -13.61 26.39 -6.65
CA SER A 56 -13.00 27.31 -5.69
C SER A 56 -13.04 26.71 -4.28
N MET A 57 -12.03 27.01 -3.48
CA MET A 57 -11.92 26.56 -2.09
C MET A 57 -11.76 27.78 -1.18
N ASP A 58 -12.30 27.70 0.04
CA ASP A 58 -11.94 28.66 1.08
C ASP A 58 -10.53 28.36 1.64
N ALA A 59 -9.97 29.29 2.42
CA ALA A 59 -8.61 29.16 2.95
C ALA A 59 -8.39 27.87 3.78
N LYS A 60 -9.42 27.40 4.50
CA LYS A 60 -9.32 26.18 5.31
C LYS A 60 -9.30 24.93 4.43
N ALA A 61 -10.16 24.90 3.40
CA ALA A 61 -10.20 23.86 2.39
C ALA A 61 -8.88 23.83 1.59
N GLU A 62 -8.33 24.97 1.19
CA GLU A 62 -7.03 25.06 0.53
C GLU A 62 -5.90 24.49 1.39
N ALA A 63 -5.85 24.83 2.68
CA ALA A 63 -4.85 24.29 3.60
C ALA A 63 -4.96 22.76 3.73
N ALA A 64 -6.19 22.23 3.83
CA ALA A 64 -6.44 20.79 3.86
C ALA A 64 -6.04 20.10 2.55
N PHE A 65 -6.38 20.70 1.41
CA PHE A 65 -6.04 20.21 0.08
C PHE A 65 -4.52 20.20 -0.17
N ALA A 66 -3.82 21.25 0.28
CA ALA A 66 -2.36 21.33 0.20
C ALA A 66 -1.69 20.25 1.06
N ARG A 67 -2.20 19.98 2.27
CA ARG A 67 -1.73 18.85 3.10
C ARG A 67 -1.90 17.52 2.39
N ARG A 68 -3.07 17.29 1.78
CA ARG A 68 -3.35 16.07 1.02
C ARG A 68 -2.42 15.91 -0.18
N THR A 69 -2.21 16.97 -0.95
CA THR A 69 -1.29 16.99 -2.09
C THR A 69 0.13 16.59 -1.67
N ARG A 70 0.62 17.15 -0.54
CA ARG A 70 1.92 16.77 0.02
C ARG A 70 1.97 15.30 0.44
N SER A 71 0.89 14.79 1.04
CA SER A 71 0.78 13.38 1.44
C SER A 71 0.87 12.44 0.23
N LEU A 72 0.10 12.71 -0.83
CA LEU A 72 0.14 11.89 -2.05
C LEU A 72 1.50 11.93 -2.75
N ARG A 73 2.17 13.09 -2.75
CA ARG A 73 3.53 13.19 -3.30
C ARG A 73 4.50 12.29 -2.51
N LYS A 74 4.45 12.32 -1.18
CA LYS A 74 5.27 11.46 -0.32
C LYS A 74 4.96 9.98 -0.56
N ALA A 75 3.67 9.62 -0.69
CA ALA A 75 3.25 8.25 -0.98
C ALA A 75 3.80 7.76 -2.34
N ALA A 76 3.71 8.58 -3.40
CA ALA A 76 4.27 8.25 -4.70
C ALA A 76 5.78 8.02 -4.63
N SER A 77 6.53 8.92 -3.96
CA SER A 77 7.97 8.76 -3.77
C SER A 77 8.34 7.50 -2.99
N PHE A 78 7.60 7.20 -1.91
CA PHE A 78 7.79 5.99 -1.13
C PHE A 78 7.53 4.72 -1.94
N LEU A 79 6.43 4.66 -2.67
CA LEU A 79 6.07 3.50 -3.49
C LEU A 79 7.07 3.29 -4.63
N SER A 80 7.53 4.36 -5.27
CA SER A 80 8.59 4.30 -6.26
C SER A 80 9.90 3.77 -5.66
N LEU A 81 10.30 4.24 -4.49
CA LEU A 81 11.48 3.72 -3.77
C LEU A 81 11.33 2.23 -3.46
N VAL A 82 10.18 1.80 -2.93
CA VAL A 82 9.91 0.38 -2.64
C VAL A 82 9.96 -0.46 -3.92
N GLN A 83 9.43 0.03 -5.03
CA GLN A 83 9.53 -0.64 -6.33
C GLN A 83 10.98 -0.75 -6.80
N HIS A 84 11.79 0.31 -6.68
CA HIS A 84 13.22 0.25 -7.01
C HIS A 84 13.98 -0.71 -6.11
N ILE A 85 13.67 -0.75 -4.82
CA ILE A 85 14.26 -1.72 -3.89
C ILE A 85 13.86 -3.13 -4.29
N LYS A 86 12.58 -3.42 -4.54
CA LYS A 86 12.13 -4.74 -5.00
C LYS A 86 12.76 -5.15 -6.33
N ALA A 87 12.88 -4.22 -7.27
CA ALA A 87 13.54 -4.43 -8.56
C ALA A 87 15.07 -4.63 -8.43
N ARG A 88 15.70 -4.06 -7.40
CA ARG A 88 17.15 -4.22 -7.08
C ARG A 88 17.45 -5.23 -5.98
N SER A 89 16.43 -5.80 -5.36
CA SER A 89 16.50 -6.85 -4.34
C SER A 89 16.96 -8.21 -4.90
N PRO A 90 16.79 -8.57 -6.18
CA PRO A 90 17.49 -9.72 -6.74
C PRO A 90 18.96 -9.41 -7.08
N LEU A 91 19.31 -8.16 -7.41
CA LEU A 91 20.61 -7.85 -8.00
C LEU A 91 21.79 -8.06 -7.06
N LYS A 92 21.72 -7.66 -5.78
CA LYS A 92 22.84 -7.90 -4.85
C LYS A 92 22.94 -9.36 -4.40
N ALA A 93 21.82 -10.08 -4.26
CA ALA A 93 21.83 -11.49 -3.92
C ALA A 93 22.37 -12.36 -5.06
N VAL A 94 22.00 -12.06 -6.31
CA VAL A 94 22.50 -12.72 -7.52
C VAL A 94 23.95 -12.33 -7.82
N TRP A 95 24.32 -11.07 -7.64
CA TRP A 95 25.69 -10.62 -7.88
C TRP A 95 26.67 -11.18 -6.85
N THR A 96 26.30 -11.27 -5.58
CA THR A 96 27.12 -11.93 -4.56
C THR A 96 27.18 -13.45 -4.77
N ALA A 97 26.11 -14.10 -5.25
CA ALA A 97 26.14 -15.54 -5.57
C ALA A 97 26.96 -15.88 -6.83
N LEU A 98 27.04 -14.96 -7.81
CA LEU A 98 27.83 -15.13 -9.04
C LEU A 98 29.30 -14.69 -8.89
N SER A 99 29.57 -13.71 -8.03
CA SER A 99 30.94 -13.18 -7.82
C SER A 99 31.76 -14.04 -6.85
N ASP A 100 31.13 -14.92 -6.08
CA ASP A 100 31.80 -15.84 -5.16
C ASP A 100 31.11 -17.22 -5.10
N PRO A 101 31.45 -18.13 -6.03
CA PRO A 101 30.93 -19.50 -6.04
C PRO A 101 31.36 -20.35 -4.83
N ALA A 102 32.43 -19.96 -4.11
CA ALA A 102 32.92 -20.68 -2.94
C ALA A 102 32.09 -20.37 -1.69
N ALA A 103 31.56 -19.15 -1.55
CA ALA A 103 30.68 -18.75 -0.46
C ALA A 103 29.32 -19.49 -0.46
N VAL A 104 28.81 -19.89 -1.63
CA VAL A 104 27.54 -20.62 -1.76
C VAL A 104 27.64 -22.04 -1.20
N ARG A 105 28.83 -22.66 -1.24
CA ARG A 105 29.04 -24.05 -0.78
C ARG A 105 28.91 -24.23 0.73
N HIS A 106 29.06 -23.16 1.52
CA HIS A 106 28.93 -23.19 2.98
C HIS A 106 27.54 -22.76 3.50
N MET A 107 26.61 -22.37 2.62
CA MET A 107 25.25 -21.93 2.99
C MET A 107 24.12 -22.88 2.51
N GLY A 108 24.45 -24.11 2.09
CA GLY A 108 23.46 -25.08 1.60
C GLY A 108 22.39 -25.47 2.63
N MET A 109 22.74 -25.57 3.92
CA MET A 109 21.82 -26.07 4.96
C MET A 109 20.82 -25.02 5.47
N PRO A 110 21.20 -23.78 5.84
CA PRO A 110 20.28 -22.82 6.44
C PRO A 110 19.25 -22.26 5.45
N ILE A 111 19.63 -22.15 4.17
CA ILE A 111 18.75 -21.66 3.11
C ILE A 111 17.72 -22.73 2.72
N ALA A 112 18.14 -23.99 2.60
CA ALA A 112 17.21 -25.10 2.35
C ALA A 112 16.17 -25.25 3.46
N VAL A 113 16.56 -25.09 4.73
CA VAL A 113 15.63 -25.11 5.88
C VAL A 113 14.64 -23.95 5.84
N ARG A 114 15.09 -22.75 5.45
CA ARG A 114 14.21 -21.57 5.34
C ARG A 114 13.25 -21.68 4.15
N LEU A 115 13.70 -22.20 3.02
CA LEU A 115 12.83 -22.48 1.86
C LEU A 115 11.80 -23.57 2.19
N ARG A 116 12.18 -24.63 2.92
CA ARG A 116 11.23 -25.64 3.43
C ARG A 116 10.22 -25.03 4.42
N ARG A 117 10.66 -24.12 5.29
CA ARG A 117 9.77 -23.44 6.25
C ARG A 117 8.77 -22.52 5.55
N VAL A 118 9.18 -21.81 4.49
CA VAL A 118 8.28 -20.99 3.67
C VAL A 118 7.31 -21.87 2.89
N ALA A 119 7.77 -22.97 2.28
CA ALA A 119 6.90 -23.94 1.62
C ALA A 119 5.88 -24.57 2.58
N ALA A 120 6.28 -24.87 3.82
CA ALA A 120 5.39 -25.37 4.88
C ALA A 120 4.37 -24.32 5.35
N GLN A 121 4.73 -23.04 5.40
CA GLN A 121 3.79 -21.96 5.73
C GLN A 121 2.74 -21.74 4.64
N PHE A 122 3.07 -22.00 3.38
CA PHE A 122 2.09 -22.02 2.29
C PHE A 122 1.22 -23.29 2.29
N ALA A 123 1.72 -24.41 2.83
CA ALA A 123 0.93 -25.64 3.05
C ALA A 123 -0.04 -25.53 4.25
N VAL A 124 0.31 -24.77 5.29
CA VAL A 124 -0.51 -24.55 6.50
C VAL A 124 -1.57 -23.46 6.33
N GLY A 125 -1.70 -22.86 5.14
CA GLY A 125 -2.88 -22.07 4.74
C GLY A 125 -4.19 -22.85 4.67
N ALA A 126 -4.24 -24.14 5.04
CA ALA A 126 -5.39 -25.02 4.86
C ALA A 126 -5.89 -25.74 6.12
N GLY A 127 -5.33 -25.53 7.32
CA GLY A 127 -5.73 -26.30 8.51
C GLY A 127 -5.57 -25.57 9.85
N GLU A 128 -6.69 -25.05 10.34
CA GLU A 128 -7.09 -24.85 11.76
C GLU A 128 -6.04 -24.53 12.85
N VAL A 129 -6.19 -23.34 13.43
CA VAL A 129 -5.81 -23.01 14.82
C VAL A 129 -7.02 -22.23 15.36
N LYS A 130 -7.78 -22.66 16.37
CA LYS A 130 -7.31 -22.92 17.74
C LYS A 130 -8.40 -23.59 18.58
N GLY A 131 -8.11 -24.78 19.11
CA GLY A 131 -8.80 -25.33 20.28
C GLY A 131 -8.10 -24.90 21.57
N ALA A 132 -8.91 -24.35 22.47
CA ALA A 132 -8.98 -24.52 23.93
C ALA A 132 -7.74 -24.47 24.86
N GLY A 133 -7.95 -23.73 25.96
CA GLY A 133 -7.38 -23.99 27.30
C GLY A 133 -6.31 -22.98 27.72
N ARG A 134 -6.44 -22.24 28.83
CA ARG A 134 -7.35 -22.28 29.99
C ARG A 134 -7.45 -20.86 30.56
#